data_AF-A0A817NXG5-F1
#
_entry.id   AF-A0A817NXG5-F1
#
_cell.length_a   1.000
_cell.length_b   1.000
_cell.length_c   1.000
_cell.angle_alpha   90.00
_cell.angle_beta   90.00
_cell.angle_gamma   90.00
#
_symmetry.space_group_name_H-M   'P 1'
#
loop_
_entity.id
_entity.type
_entity.pdbx_description
1 polymer ?
#
loop_
_entity_poly.entity_id
_entity_poly.type
_entity_poly.pdbx_seq_one_letter_code
_entity_poly.pdbx_strand_id
1 'polypeptide(L)'
;MTSRWVRHQLIDEQKRDRVRLCRKNLAKFRDGSWRSCDIIIGDETWIYHQQIGHKSANASWVTEGELPTTVARRGRFEPKTLFSIFFKSNGPVLIHAVDNDKTVDHNYYIENCLKPAVKEIRKQRKSSGTKGIKLLHDNARPPYSFRCH
;
A
#
# COMPACT_ATOMS: atom_id res chain seq x y z
N MET A 1 8.11 30.41 -3.75
CA MET A 1 7.87 29.30 -2.81
C MET A 1 6.77 28.41 -3.37
N THR A 2 6.97 27.11 -3.46
CA THR A 2 5.96 26.16 -3.96
C THR A 2 5.37 25.36 -2.80
N SER A 3 4.05 25.35 -2.70
CA SER A 3 3.32 24.54 -1.72
C SER A 3 3.54 23.05 -1.95
N ARG A 4 3.74 22.28 -0.88
CA ARG A 4 3.90 20.82 -0.92
C ARG A 4 2.62 20.14 -0.47
N TRP A 5 2.20 19.12 -1.21
CA TRP A 5 1.06 18.29 -0.82
C TRP A 5 1.44 17.40 0.37
N VAL A 6 0.63 17.44 1.43
CA VAL A 6 0.75 16.55 2.59
C VAL A 6 -0.58 15.82 2.74
N ARG A 7 -0.56 14.49 2.92
CA ARG A 7 -1.77 13.65 2.97
C ARG A 7 -2.75 14.07 4.08
N HIS A 8 -2.24 14.56 5.21
CA HIS A 8 -3.04 14.99 6.35
C HIS A 8 -2.27 16.00 7.20
N GLN A 9 -2.93 17.03 7.72
CA GLN A 9 -2.35 17.93 8.71
C GLN A 9 -2.41 17.27 10.08
N LEU A 10 -1.26 16.84 10.60
CA LEU A 10 -1.19 16.18 11.90
C LEU A 10 -1.36 17.19 13.02
N ILE A 11 -2.19 16.85 14.01
CA ILE A 11 -2.23 17.57 15.29
C ILE A 11 -1.00 17.21 16.14
N ASP A 12 -0.66 18.04 17.11
CA ASP A 12 0.58 17.88 17.88
C ASP A 12 0.64 16.58 18.69
N GLU A 13 -0.50 16.09 19.16
CA GLU A 13 -0.58 14.78 19.81
C GLU A 13 -0.19 13.64 18.87
N GLN A 14 -0.72 13.60 17.65
CA GLN A 14 -0.35 12.60 16.64
C GLN A 14 1.14 12.65 16.30
N LYS A 15 1.74 13.85 16.24
CA LYS A 15 3.18 14.01 16.03
C LYS A 15 3.98 13.41 17.18
N ARG A 16 3.60 13.73 18.43
CA ARG A 16 4.25 13.17 19.64
C ARG A 16 4.16 11.65 19.67
N ASP A 17 2.99 11.10 19.35
CA ASP A 17 2.76 9.66 19.31
C ASP A 17 3.61 8.96 18.24
N ARG A 18 3.66 9.52 17.03
CA ARG A 18 4.53 9.00 15.97
C ARG A 18 5.99 8.97 16.41
N VAL A 19 6.50 10.06 16.98
CA VAL A 19 7.89 10.11 17.46
C VAL A 19 8.14 9.10 18.58
N ARG A 20 7.20 8.98 19.53
CA ARG A 20 7.28 8.01 20.64
C ARG A 20 7.34 6.57 20.12
N LEU A 21 6.45 6.20 19.19
CA LEU A 21 6.41 4.88 18.57
C LEU A 21 7.68 4.59 17.76
N CYS A 22 8.16 5.57 16.97
CA CYS A 22 9.40 5.45 16.23
C CYS A 22 10.60 5.20 17.15
N ARG A 23 10.72 5.94 18.26
CA ARG A 23 11.80 5.74 19.24
C ARG A 23 11.74 4.36 19.88
N LYS A 24 10.54 3.90 20.26
CA LYS A 24 10.34 2.56 20.83
C LYS A 24 10.72 1.45 19.85
N ASN A 25 10.31 1.57 18.59
CA ASN A 25 10.64 0.59 17.56
C ASN A 25 12.16 0.61 17.26
N LEU A 26 12.77 1.80 17.18
CA LEU A 26 14.21 1.93 16.96
C LEU A 26 15.03 1.27 18.08
N ALA A 27 14.62 1.42 19.34
CA ALA A 27 15.27 0.75 20.46
C ALA A 27 15.28 -0.78 20.28
N LYS A 28 14.17 -1.37 19.83
CA LYS A 28 14.05 -2.80 19.53
C LYS A 28 14.92 -3.29 18.37
N PHE A 29 15.22 -2.42 17.41
CA PHE A 29 16.19 -2.76 16.36
C PHE A 29 17.62 -2.67 16.90
N ARG A 30 17.91 -1.69 17.76
CA ARG A 30 19.23 -1.50 18.36
C ARG A 30 19.61 -2.59 19.35
N ASP A 31 18.65 -3.09 20.13
CA ASP A 31 18.87 -4.19 21.09
C ASP A 31 18.87 -5.58 20.42
N GLY A 32 18.59 -5.66 19.11
CA GLY A 32 18.58 -6.90 18.34
C GLY A 32 17.34 -7.77 18.54
N SER A 33 16.36 -7.34 19.34
CA SER A 33 15.09 -8.06 19.53
C SER A 33 14.26 -8.10 18.25
N TRP A 34 14.36 -7.07 17.40
CA TRP A 34 13.70 -6.98 16.10
C TRP A 34 14.71 -7.01 14.96
N ARG A 35 14.38 -7.79 13.92
CA ARG A 35 15.12 -7.85 12.67
C ARG A 35 14.19 -7.43 11.53
N SER A 36 14.72 -6.71 10.54
CA SER A 36 13.96 -6.29 9.37
C SER A 36 13.38 -7.47 8.59
N CYS A 37 14.09 -8.62 8.57
CA CYS A 37 13.64 -9.84 7.91
C CYS A 37 12.46 -10.56 8.60
N ASP A 38 12.12 -10.16 9.82
CA ASP A 38 10.92 -10.65 10.53
C ASP A 38 9.68 -9.80 10.28
N ILE A 39 9.82 -8.68 9.57
CA ILE A 39 8.72 -7.75 9.32
C ILE A 39 8.12 -8.05 7.96
N ILE A 40 6.81 -8.27 7.97
CA ILE A 40 5.98 -8.33 6.77
C ILE A 40 5.18 -7.04 6.71
N ILE A 41 5.27 -6.32 5.60
CA ILE A 41 4.51 -5.11 5.35
C ILE A 41 3.35 -5.48 4.44
N GLY A 42 2.12 -5.21 4.85
CA GLY A 42 0.93 -5.33 4.02
C GLY A 42 0.35 -3.96 3.73
N ASP A 43 -0.11 -3.74 2.49
CA ASP A 43 -0.83 -2.53 2.08
C ASP A 43 -1.81 -2.86 0.94
N GLU A 44 -2.87 -2.07 0.80
CA GLU A 44 -3.78 -2.15 -0.35
C GLU A 44 -3.66 -0.91 -1.25
N THR A 45 -3.63 -1.13 -2.56
CA THR A 45 -3.48 -0.04 -3.53
C THR A 45 -4.32 -0.24 -4.78
N TRP A 46 -4.89 0.87 -5.29
CA TRP A 46 -5.60 0.89 -6.56
C TRP A 46 -4.62 1.12 -7.71
N ILE A 47 -4.54 0.17 -8.63
CA ILE A 47 -3.76 0.28 -9.86
C ILE A 47 -4.72 0.46 -11.03
N TYR A 48 -4.57 1.57 -11.75
CA TYR A 48 -5.31 1.85 -12.98
C TYR A 48 -4.74 1.03 -14.13
N HIS A 49 -5.61 0.50 -14.99
CA HIS A 49 -5.19 -0.29 -16.15
C HIS A 49 -4.50 0.58 -17.20
N GLN A 50 -4.92 1.83 -17.33
CA GLN A 50 -4.31 2.80 -18.23
C GLN A 50 -3.40 3.76 -17.45
N GLN A 51 -2.12 3.81 -17.84
CA GLN A 51 -1.19 4.80 -17.33
C GLN A 51 -1.24 6.06 -18.20
N ILE A 52 -1.97 7.08 -17.77
CA ILE A 52 -1.84 8.40 -18.38
C ILE A 52 -0.63 9.11 -17.75
N GLY A 53 0.35 9.45 -18.59
CA GLY A 53 1.55 10.19 -18.18
C GLY A 53 1.20 11.52 -17.50
N HIS A 54 2.10 11.99 -16.63
CA HIS A 54 1.97 13.32 -16.04
C HIS A 54 2.01 14.42 -17.11
N LYS A 55 1.40 15.58 -16.85
CA LYS A 55 1.42 16.74 -17.78
C LYS A 55 2.83 17.06 -18.32
N SER A 56 3.86 16.95 -17.49
CA SER A 56 5.26 17.17 -17.88
C SER A 56 5.83 16.08 -18.78
N ALA A 57 5.37 14.82 -18.63
CA ALA A 57 5.74 13.72 -19.52
C ALA A 57 5.03 13.79 -20.88
N ASN A 58 3.94 14.57 -20.95
CA ASN A 58 3.16 14.83 -22.16
C ASN A 58 3.41 16.24 -22.73
N ALA A 59 4.46 16.92 -22.26
CA ALA A 59 4.83 18.22 -22.82
C ALA A 59 5.45 18.01 -24.20
N SER A 60 4.80 18.53 -25.24
CA SER A 60 5.34 18.57 -26.60
C SER A 60 5.75 19.99 -26.97
N TRP A 61 6.86 20.11 -27.69
CA TRP A 61 7.22 21.34 -28.38
C TRP A 61 6.35 21.43 -29.63
N VAL A 62 5.67 22.57 -29.81
CA VAL A 62 4.86 22.85 -31.01
C VAL A 62 5.35 24.11 -31.70
N THR A 63 5.20 24.14 -33.02
CA THR A 63 5.57 25.26 -33.87
C THR A 63 4.55 26.39 -33.74
N GLU A 64 4.95 27.63 -34.02
CA GLU A 64 4.02 28.78 -33.99
C GLU A 64 2.87 28.57 -34.98
N GLY A 65 1.64 28.52 -34.46
CA GLY A 65 0.42 28.24 -35.23
C GLY A 65 -0.12 26.81 -35.14
N GLU A 66 0.62 25.87 -34.56
CA GLU A 66 0.15 24.49 -34.35
C GLU A 66 -0.53 24.30 -33.00
N LEU A 67 -1.56 23.45 -32.97
CA LEU A 67 -2.23 23.09 -31.73
C LEU A 67 -1.41 22.04 -30.96
N PRO A 68 -1.20 22.21 -29.64
CA PRO A 68 -0.53 21.21 -28.81
C PRO A 68 -1.27 19.88 -28.80
N THR A 69 -0.50 18.81 -28.62
CA THR A 69 -1.02 17.44 -28.54
C THR A 69 -2.10 17.35 -27.44
N THR A 70 -3.33 17.02 -27.83
CA THR A 70 -4.43 16.90 -26.89
C THR A 70 -4.33 15.56 -26.16
N VAL A 71 -3.95 15.59 -24.89
CA VAL A 71 -4.01 14.40 -24.03
C VAL A 71 -5.37 14.35 -23.35
N ALA A 72 -6.12 13.28 -23.62
CA ALA A 72 -7.37 12.99 -22.93
C ALA A 72 -7.09 12.91 -21.42
N ARG A 73 -7.81 13.71 -20.63
CA ARG A 73 -7.76 13.62 -19.16
C ARG A 73 -8.38 12.29 -18.72
N ARG A 74 -7.89 11.74 -17.61
CA ARG A 74 -8.43 10.51 -17.03
C ARG A 74 -9.93 10.62 -16.85
N GLY A 75 -10.66 9.64 -17.37
CA GLY A 75 -12.08 9.49 -17.10
C GLY A 75 -12.31 9.19 -15.62
N ARG A 76 -13.41 9.68 -15.04
CA ARG A 76 -13.75 9.45 -13.62
C ARG A 76 -13.93 7.96 -13.26
N PHE A 77 -14.22 7.12 -14.26
CA PHE A 77 -14.57 5.71 -14.12
C PHE A 77 -13.64 4.77 -14.91
N GLU A 78 -12.38 5.17 -15.11
CA GLU A 78 -11.43 4.26 -15.74
C GLU A 78 -11.26 2.96 -14.93
N PRO A 79 -11.10 1.82 -15.62
CA PRO A 79 -10.94 0.53 -14.96
C PRO A 79 -9.68 0.54 -14.10
N LYS A 80 -9.87 0.14 -12.84
CA LYS A 80 -8.81 0.02 -11.84
C LYS A 80 -9.04 -1.26 -11.05
N THR A 81 -7.96 -1.88 -10.64
CA THR A 81 -7.98 -3.09 -9.81
C THR A 81 -7.34 -2.79 -8.47
N LEU A 82 -7.98 -3.24 -7.39
CA LEU A 82 -7.40 -3.18 -6.06
C LEU A 82 -6.42 -4.34 -5.92
N PHE A 83 -5.24 -4.05 -5.42
CA PHE A 83 -4.23 -5.04 -5.08
C PHE A 83 -4.03 -5.06 -3.58
N SER A 84 -4.03 -6.24 -2.98
CA SER A 84 -3.48 -6.46 -1.64
C SER A 84 -2.08 -7.03 -1.77
N ILE A 85 -1.10 -6.35 -1.20
CA ILE A 85 0.30 -6.69 -1.42
C ILE A 85 1.02 -6.84 -0.08
N PHE A 86 1.75 -7.96 0.04
CA PHE A 86 2.59 -8.26 1.18
C PHE A 86 4.05 -8.35 0.74
N PHE A 87 4.92 -7.63 1.43
CA PHE A 87 6.36 -7.63 1.19
C PHE A 87 7.13 -7.95 2.45
N LYS A 88 8.33 -8.50 2.26
CA LYS A 88 9.35 -8.59 3.31
C LYS A 88 10.65 -7.99 2.79
N SER A 89 11.67 -7.92 3.65
CA SER A 89 12.93 -7.26 3.33
C SER A 89 13.69 -7.83 2.12
N ASN A 90 13.33 -9.03 1.63
CA ASN A 90 13.99 -9.67 0.50
C ASN A 90 13.08 -9.84 -0.75
N GLY A 91 11.85 -9.28 -0.74
CA GLY A 91 10.94 -9.39 -1.86
C GLY A 91 9.46 -9.53 -1.51
N PRO A 92 8.59 -9.65 -2.54
CA PRO A 92 7.16 -9.89 -2.37
C PRO A 92 6.88 -11.27 -1.78
N VAL A 93 5.89 -11.31 -0.90
CA VAL A 93 5.32 -12.54 -0.33
C VAL A 93 4.02 -12.90 -1.04
N LEU A 94 3.14 -11.92 -1.27
CA LEU A 94 1.89 -12.12 -1.97
C LEU A 94 1.52 -10.83 -2.71
N ILE A 95 1.08 -10.96 -3.95
CA ILE A 95 0.40 -9.91 -4.71
C ILE A 95 -0.94 -10.49 -5.11
N HIS A 96 -2.02 -10.01 -4.50
CA HIS A 96 -3.37 -10.48 -4.75
C HIS A 96 -4.17 -9.40 -5.48
N ALA A 97 -4.61 -9.70 -6.69
CA ALA A 97 -5.53 -8.84 -7.43
C ALA A 97 -6.97 -9.16 -7.00
N VAL A 98 -7.70 -8.14 -6.57
CA VAL A 98 -9.11 -8.29 -6.19
C VAL A 98 -9.94 -8.27 -7.46
N ASP A 99 -10.79 -9.29 -7.63
CA ASP A 99 -11.72 -9.37 -8.75
C ASP A 99 -12.64 -8.13 -8.79
N ASN A 100 -12.87 -7.58 -9.99
CA ASN A 100 -13.60 -6.31 -10.17
C ASN A 100 -15.03 -6.31 -9.60
N ASP A 101 -15.64 -7.48 -9.44
CA ASP A 101 -17.02 -7.64 -8.97
C ASP A 101 -17.13 -8.00 -7.48
N LYS A 102 -16.01 -8.08 -6.75
CA LYS A 102 -16.00 -8.47 -5.34
C LYS A 102 -15.72 -7.28 -4.43
N THR A 103 -16.58 -7.12 -3.44
CA THR A 103 -16.29 -6.22 -2.31
C THR A 103 -15.27 -6.90 -1.41
N VAL A 104 -14.15 -6.24 -1.11
CA VAL A 104 -13.21 -6.71 -0.09
C VAL A 104 -13.81 -6.45 1.27
N ASP A 105 -14.56 -7.44 1.77
CA ASP A 105 -14.91 -7.50 3.18
C ASP A 105 -13.77 -8.14 4.00
N HIS A 106 -13.96 -8.15 5.31
CA HIS A 106 -13.01 -8.77 6.24
C HIS A 106 -12.76 -10.26 5.93
N ASN A 107 -13.80 -11.01 5.57
CA ASN A 107 -13.68 -12.44 5.31
C ASN A 107 -12.90 -12.70 4.02
N TYR A 108 -13.19 -11.93 2.97
CA TYR A 108 -12.44 -11.95 1.73
C TYR A 108 -10.95 -11.68 1.98
N TYR A 109 -10.64 -10.66 2.79
CA TYR A 109 -9.27 -10.31 3.11
C TYR A 109 -8.56 -11.45 3.88
N ILE A 110 -9.23 -12.06 4.88
CA ILE A 110 -8.66 -13.20 5.60
C ILE A 110 -8.40 -14.38 4.65
N GLU A 111 -9.41 -14.78 3.88
CA GLU A 111 -9.36 -16.00 3.08
C GLU A 111 -8.42 -15.88 1.87
N ASN A 112 -8.43 -14.72 1.20
CA ASN A 112 -7.74 -14.53 -0.07
C ASN A 112 -6.42 -13.76 0.05
N CYS A 113 -6.21 -13.02 1.14
CA CYS A 113 -4.98 -12.23 1.32
C CYS A 113 -4.13 -12.78 2.48
N LEU A 114 -4.64 -12.81 3.71
CA LEU A 114 -3.85 -13.20 4.87
C LEU A 114 -3.50 -14.68 4.92
N LYS A 115 -4.47 -15.59 4.70
CA LYS A 115 -4.20 -17.03 4.73
C LYS A 115 -3.18 -17.45 3.66
N PRO A 116 -3.27 -16.98 2.39
CA PRO A 116 -2.26 -17.27 1.39
C PRO A 116 -0.89 -16.68 1.73
N ALA A 117 -0.83 -15.45 2.24
CA ALA A 117 0.43 -14.85 2.68
C ALA A 117 1.10 -15.67 3.80
N VAL A 118 0.32 -16.11 4.80
CA VAL A 118 0.80 -17.00 5.88
C VAL A 118 1.29 -18.34 5.34
N LYS A 119 0.57 -18.94 4.38
CA LYS A 119 0.98 -20.18 3.73
C LYS A 119 2.32 -20.01 3.02
N GLU A 120 2.49 -18.91 2.30
CA GLU A 120 3.72 -18.61 1.56
C GLU A 120 4.90 -18.35 2.49
N ILE A 121 4.67 -17.62 3.58
CA ILE A 121 5.64 -17.46 4.67
C ILE A 121 6.11 -18.81 5.22
N ARG A 122 5.18 -19.73 5.50
CA ARG A 122 5.51 -21.06 6.04
C ARG A 122 6.35 -21.89 5.06
N LYS A 123 6.09 -21.78 3.75
CA LYS A 123 6.91 -22.43 2.72
C LYS A 123 8.34 -21.86 2.69
N GLN A 124 8.46 -20.54 2.77
CA GLN A 124 9.76 -19.85 2.76
C GLN A 124 10.54 -20.05 4.07
N ARG A 125 9.85 -20.25 5.20
CA ARG A 125 10.43 -20.46 6.53
C ARG A 125 10.09 -21.86 7.07
N LYS A 126 10.55 -22.93 6.42
CA LYS A 126 10.20 -24.32 6.78
C LYS A 126 10.44 -24.67 8.27
N SER A 127 11.51 -24.15 8.87
CA SER A 127 11.89 -24.46 10.25
C SER A 127 11.20 -23.59 11.31
N SER A 128 11.01 -22.30 11.04
CA SER A 128 10.45 -21.33 12.01
C SER A 128 9.00 -20.94 11.75
N GLY A 129 8.46 -21.26 10.58
CA GLY A 129 7.11 -20.89 10.17
C GLY A 129 6.84 -19.41 10.36
N THR A 130 5.77 -19.10 11.10
CA THR A 130 5.37 -17.72 11.44
C THR A 130 5.96 -17.22 12.76
N LYS A 131 6.78 -18.03 13.45
CA LYS A 131 7.32 -17.67 14.77
C LYS A 131 8.19 -16.43 14.67
N GLY A 132 7.86 -15.42 15.47
CA GLY A 132 8.61 -14.17 15.56
C GLY A 132 8.34 -13.19 14.42
N ILE A 133 7.39 -13.46 13.52
CA ILE A 133 7.01 -12.49 12.48
C ILE A 133 6.19 -11.35 13.08
N LYS A 134 6.41 -10.14 12.56
CA LYS A 134 5.66 -8.93 12.87
C LYS A 134 4.95 -8.46 11.61
N LEU A 135 3.62 -8.32 11.66
CA LEU A 135 2.85 -7.72 10.57
C LEU A 135 2.79 -6.21 10.79
N LEU A 136 3.30 -5.45 9.84
CA LEU A 136 3.10 -4.02 9.72
C LEU A 136 2.00 -3.80 8.70
N HIS A 137 0.83 -3.39 9.19
CA HIS A 137 -0.32 -3.02 8.37
C HIS A 137 -0.83 -1.67 8.84
N ASP A 138 -1.55 -0.95 7.98
CA ASP A 138 -2.31 0.21 8.43
C ASP A 138 -3.49 -0.22 9.33
N ASN A 139 -4.05 0.74 10.06
CA ASN A 139 -5.26 0.54 10.85
C ASN A 139 -6.50 0.97 10.04
N ALA A 140 -6.45 0.87 8.71
CA ALA A 140 -7.61 1.21 7.91
C ALA A 140 -8.72 0.20 8.21
N ARG A 141 -9.94 0.71 8.32
CA ARG A 141 -11.10 -0.16 8.17
C ARG A 141 -11.02 -0.76 6.75
N PRO A 142 -11.46 -2.01 6.54
CA PRO A 142 -11.57 -2.56 5.20
C PRO A 142 -12.21 -1.51 4.28
N PRO A 143 -11.66 -1.26 3.08
CA PRO A 143 -11.95 -0.05 2.30
C PRO A 143 -13.39 0.10 1.80
N TYR A 144 -14.35 -0.68 2.31
CA TYR A 144 -15.78 -0.55 2.04
C TYR A 144 -16.63 -0.66 3.32
N SER A 145 -17.54 0.29 3.46
CA SER A 145 -18.41 0.61 4.58
C SER A 145 -19.05 -0.57 5.33
N PHE A 146 -18.75 -0.67 6.62
CA PHE A 146 -19.71 -1.17 7.62
C PHE A 146 -20.82 -0.13 7.80
N ARG A 147 -22.03 -0.41 7.29
CA ARG A 147 -23.27 0.13 7.84
C ARG A 147 -23.85 -0.98 8.71
N CYS A 148 -23.66 -0.88 10.02
CA CYS A 148 -24.46 -1.64 10.98
C CYS A 148 -25.84 -0.97 11.01
N HIS A 149 -26.87 -1.75 10.69
CA HIS A 149 -28.20 -1.55 11.28
C HIS A 149 -28.23 -2.29 12.61
#